data_AF-A0A2T0US75-F1
#
_entry.id   AF-A0A2T0US75-F1
#
_cell.length_a   1.000
_cell.length_b   1.000
_cell.length_c   1.000
_cell.angle_alpha   90.00
_cell.angle_beta   90.00
_cell.angle_gamma   90.00
#
_symmetry.space_group_name_H-M   'P 1'
#
loop_
_entity.id
_entity.type
_entity.pdbx_description
1 polymer ?
#
loop_
_entity_poly.entity_id
_entity_poly.type
_entity_poly.pdbx_seq_one_letter_code
_entity_poly.pdbx_strand_id
1 'polypeptide(L)'
;MSDFAFAGKTFVIRLDNGVVLHNIFGAEGNKLQYAEIDGASEGASGTVDLHVAEVSPKVYLLGWNEVTGTAVTHVMNFHDRTITGFWSFDENGGRTGEVHSGTFEDLD
;
A
#
# COMPACT_ATOMS: atom_id res chain seq x y z
N MET A 1 -18.45 3.38 8.10
CA MET A 1 -17.83 2.70 6.96
C MET A 1 -17.72 3.72 5.85
N SER A 2 -16.50 3.92 5.35
CA SER A 2 -16.23 4.88 4.27
C SER A 2 -16.77 4.38 2.94
N ASP A 3 -17.06 5.31 2.02
CA ASP A 3 -17.48 5.01 0.65
C ASP A 3 -16.30 4.60 -0.27
N PHE A 4 -15.06 4.61 0.24
CA PHE A 4 -13.91 4.17 -0.54
C PHE A 4 -14.00 2.67 -0.87
N ALA A 5 -13.73 2.32 -2.14
CA ALA A 5 -13.86 0.95 -2.62
C ALA A 5 -12.94 -0.08 -1.93
N PHE A 6 -11.90 0.38 -1.24
CA PHE A 6 -10.95 -0.45 -0.48
C PHE A 6 -11.31 -0.58 1.01
N ALA A 7 -12.19 0.26 1.55
CA ALA A 7 -12.42 0.33 2.99
C ALA A 7 -13.01 -0.98 3.52
N GLY A 8 -12.48 -1.47 4.64
CA GLY A 8 -12.94 -2.71 5.29
C GLY A 8 -12.57 -4.01 4.56
N LYS A 9 -11.73 -3.95 3.53
CA LYS A 9 -11.32 -5.10 2.73
C LYS A 9 -9.88 -5.51 2.98
N THR A 10 -9.58 -6.74 2.60
CA THR A 10 -8.22 -7.27 2.55
C THR A 10 -7.83 -7.51 1.10
N PHE A 11 -6.58 -7.19 0.75
CA PHE A 11 -6.06 -7.44 -0.58
C PHE A 11 -4.70 -8.14 -0.53
N VAL A 12 -4.46 -9.01 -1.51
CA VAL A 12 -3.10 -9.39 -1.91
C VAL A 12 -2.64 -8.43 -2.98
N ILE A 13 -1.46 -7.85 -2.80
CA ILE A 13 -0.79 -6.99 -3.76
C ILE A 13 0.45 -7.71 -4.26
N ARG A 14 0.69 -7.72 -5.57
CA ARG A 14 1.89 -8.30 -6.19
C ARG A 14 2.57 -7.26 -7.06
N LEU A 15 3.82 -6.95 -6.75
CA LEU A 15 4.61 -5.93 -7.44
C LEU A 15 5.62 -6.56 -8.41
N ASP A 16 6.06 -5.77 -9.39
CA ASP A 16 6.98 -6.15 -10.46
C ASP A 16 8.40 -6.54 -9.99
N ASN A 17 8.78 -6.14 -8.77
CA ASN A 17 10.04 -6.51 -8.13
C ASN A 17 9.95 -7.81 -7.32
N GLY A 18 8.81 -8.51 -7.35
CA GLY A 18 8.59 -9.76 -6.63
C GLY A 18 8.04 -9.59 -5.21
N VAL A 19 7.87 -8.36 -4.73
CA VAL A 19 7.24 -8.11 -3.42
C VAL A 19 5.75 -8.51 -3.47
N VAL A 20 5.32 -9.23 -2.43
CA VAL A 20 3.92 -9.60 -2.21
C VAL A 20 3.47 -9.10 -0.84
N LEU A 21 2.40 -8.30 -0.80
CA LEU A 21 1.85 -7.73 0.42
C LEU A 21 0.45 -8.24 0.69
N HIS A 22 0.13 -8.51 1.95
CA HIS A 22 -1.23 -8.60 2.46
C HIS A 22 -1.60 -7.28 3.14
N ASN A 23 -2.58 -6.58 2.58
CA ASN A 23 -3.03 -5.29 3.10
C ASN A 23 -4.47 -5.39 3.59
N ILE A 24 -4.67 -5.18 4.89
CA ILE A 24 -5.98 -5.16 5.56
C ILE A 24 -6.35 -3.71 5.84
N PHE A 25 -7.40 -3.22 5.19
CA PHE A 25 -7.87 -1.84 5.33
C PHE A 25 -8.97 -1.73 6.38
N GLY A 26 -8.86 -0.71 7.24
CA GLY A 26 -9.90 -0.39 8.20
C GLY A 26 -11.23 0.01 7.53
N ALA A 27 -12.35 -0.23 8.21
CA ALA A 27 -13.70 0.04 7.69
C ALA A 27 -13.96 1.53 7.38
N GLU A 28 -13.24 2.44 8.03
CA GLU A 28 -13.33 3.89 7.76
C GLU A 28 -12.31 4.36 6.71
N GLY A 29 -11.53 3.44 6.13
CA GLY A 29 -10.55 3.74 5.08
C GLY A 29 -9.36 4.59 5.55
N ASN A 30 -9.15 4.72 6.86
CA ASN A 30 -8.14 5.59 7.47
C ASN A 30 -6.99 4.82 8.14
N LYS A 31 -7.01 3.49 8.08
CA LYS A 31 -5.99 2.61 8.67
C LYS A 31 -5.63 1.49 7.71
N LEU A 32 -4.37 1.08 7.74
CA LEU A 32 -3.83 -0.07 7.04
C LEU A 32 -3.04 -0.92 8.03
N GLN A 33 -3.30 -2.23 8.03
CA GLN A 33 -2.35 -3.23 8.52
C GLN A 33 -1.74 -3.92 7.30
N TYR A 34 -0.43 -3.79 7.13
CA TYR A 34 0.31 -4.42 6.03
C TYR A 34 1.19 -5.55 6.56
N ALA A 35 1.43 -6.56 5.71
CA ALA A 35 2.42 -7.59 5.93
C ALA A 35 3.06 -8.00 4.60
N GLU A 36 4.39 -8.01 4.52
CA GLU A 36 5.14 -8.56 3.40
C GLU A 36 5.23 -10.07 3.54
N ILE A 37 4.66 -10.79 2.58
CA ILE A 37 4.54 -12.27 2.57
C ILE A 37 5.61 -12.90 1.68
N ASP A 38 6.17 -12.14 0.74
CA ASP A 38 7.28 -12.54 -0.11
C ASP A 38 8.03 -11.27 -0.55
N GLY A 39 9.34 -11.35 -0.69
CA GLY A 39 10.20 -10.21 -1.01
C GLY A 39 11.42 -10.04 -0.10
N ALA A 40 12.11 -8.91 -0.24
CA ALA A 40 13.37 -8.65 0.47
C ALA A 40 13.19 -8.47 1.98
N SER A 41 11.98 -8.12 2.43
CA SER A 41 11.63 -7.90 3.84
C SER A 41 10.51 -8.83 4.29
N GLU A 42 10.46 -10.06 3.76
CA GLU A 42 9.47 -11.08 4.15
C GLU A 42 9.30 -11.17 5.68
N GLY A 43 8.04 -11.14 6.12
CA GLY A 43 7.66 -11.12 7.54
C GLY A 43 7.55 -9.73 8.15
N ALA A 44 8.03 -8.67 7.48
CA ALA A 44 7.81 -7.29 7.91
C ALA A 44 6.31 -6.96 7.92
N SER A 45 5.85 -6.30 8.98
CA SER A 45 4.45 -5.90 9.12
C SER A 45 4.30 -4.68 10.02
N GLY A 46 3.18 -3.98 9.87
CA GLY A 46 2.88 -2.81 10.67
C GLY A 46 1.43 -2.36 10.54
N THR A 47 1.01 -1.50 11.46
CA THR A 47 -0.29 -0.81 11.42
C THR A 47 -0.04 0.68 11.37
N VAL A 48 -0.61 1.34 10.37
CA VAL A 48 -0.37 2.75 10.06
C VAL A 48 -1.70 3.48 9.84
N ASP A 49 -1.68 4.79 10.12
CA ASP A 49 -2.76 5.68 9.71
C ASP A 49 -2.53 6.11 8.25
N LEU A 50 -3.62 6.15 7.48
CA LEU A 50 -3.59 6.51 6.07
C LEU A 50 -3.99 7.98 5.86
N HIS A 51 -3.25 8.65 5.00
CA HIS A 51 -3.72 9.83 4.27
C HIS A 51 -4.32 9.37 2.94
N VAL A 52 -5.54 9.81 2.63
CA VAL A 52 -6.29 9.32 1.46
C VAL A 52 -6.84 10.48 0.65
N ALA A 53 -6.74 10.37 -0.67
CA ALA A 53 -7.46 11.20 -1.62
C ALA A 53 -8.00 10.33 -2.76
N GLU A 54 -9.29 10.50 -3.10
CA GLU A 54 -9.82 10.01 -4.37
C GLU A 54 -9.47 11.01 -5.47
N VAL A 55 -8.56 10.63 -6.37
CA VAL A 55 -8.02 11.53 -7.41
C VAL A 55 -8.81 11.44 -8.72
N SER A 56 -9.60 10.39 -8.87
CA SER A 56 -10.58 10.13 -9.93
C SER A 56 -11.56 9.07 -9.39
N PRO A 57 -12.81 8.96 -9.88
CA PRO A 57 -13.73 7.94 -9.41
C PRO A 57 -13.08 6.55 -9.36
N LYS A 58 -13.05 5.93 -8.17
CA LYS A 58 -12.43 4.62 -7.91
C LYS A 58 -10.91 4.53 -8.14
N VAL A 59 -10.22 5.67 -8.12
CA VAL A 59 -8.75 5.75 -8.16
C VAL A 59 -8.28 6.53 -6.94
N TYR A 60 -7.51 5.88 -6.09
CA TYR A 60 -7.17 6.41 -4.76
C TYR A 60 -5.67 6.57 -4.61
N LEU A 61 -5.24 7.76 -4.19
CA LEU A 61 -3.92 7.98 -3.64
C LEU A 61 -3.97 7.71 -2.13
N LEU A 62 -3.14 6.77 -1.67
CA LEU A 62 -2.97 6.40 -0.27
C LEU A 62 -1.53 6.71 0.12
N GLY A 63 -1.31 7.36 1.25
CA GLY A 63 0.04 7.64 1.75
C GLY A 63 0.15 7.45 3.25
N TRP A 64 1.29 6.96 3.72
CA TRP A 64 1.59 6.80 5.14
C TRP A 64 3.09 6.87 5.40
N ASN A 65 3.43 6.98 6.68
CA ASN A 65 4.80 6.82 7.17
C ASN A 65 4.86 5.62 8.09
N GLU A 66 5.88 4.79 7.90
CA GLU A 66 6.19 3.69 8.80
C GLU A 66 7.04 4.17 9.98
N VAL A 67 7.05 3.40 11.07
CA VAL A 67 7.85 3.71 12.28
C VAL A 67 9.34 3.76 11.98
N THR A 68 9.78 3.03 10.96
CA THR A 68 11.16 3.01 10.44
C THR A 68 11.59 4.32 9.78
N GLY A 69 10.64 5.23 9.52
CA GLY A 69 10.87 6.45 8.74
C GLY A 69 10.81 6.22 7.23
N THR A 70 10.31 5.07 6.77
CA THR A 70 9.93 4.86 5.38
C THR A 70 8.65 5.63 5.09
N ALA A 71 8.63 6.41 4.02
CA ALA A 71 7.43 7.07 3.51
C ALA A 71 6.92 6.31 2.29
N VAL A 72 5.63 5.98 2.26
CA VAL A 72 5.02 5.18 1.19
C VAL A 72 3.84 5.91 0.59
N THR A 73 3.65 5.75 -0.72
CA THR A 73 2.44 6.15 -1.43
C THR A 73 2.04 5.07 -2.42
N HIS A 74 0.75 4.75 -2.46
CA HIS A 74 0.13 3.92 -3.48
C HIS A 74 -0.90 4.72 -4.26
N VAL A 75 -0.95 4.52 -5.57
CA VAL A 75 -2.13 4.80 -6.38
C VAL A 75 -2.81 3.47 -6.69
N MET A 76 -3.98 3.24 -6.11
CA MET A 76 -4.79 2.05 -6.38
C MET A 76 -5.89 2.37 -7.39
N ASN A 77 -5.84 1.75 -8.55
CA ASN A 77 -6.86 1.86 -9.59
C ASN A 77 -7.79 0.65 -9.55
N PHE A 78 -9.05 0.87 -9.15
CA PHE A 78 -10.04 -0.20 -9.03
C PHE A 78 -10.73 -0.55 -10.34
N HIS A 79 -10.50 0.19 -11.43
CA HIS A 79 -11.07 -0.14 -12.75
C HIS A 79 -10.35 -1.34 -13.39
N ASP A 80 -9.04 -1.40 -13.25
CA ASP A 80 -8.17 -2.40 -13.86
C ASP A 80 -7.43 -3.27 -12.83
N ARG A 81 -7.65 -3.02 -11.53
CA ARG A 81 -6.99 -3.73 -10.41
C ARG A 81 -5.46 -3.57 -10.44
N THR A 82 -4.99 -2.40 -10.85
CA THR A 82 -3.56 -2.05 -10.88
C THR A 82 -3.18 -1.14 -9.73
N ILE A 83 -1.93 -1.22 -9.33
CA ILE A 83 -1.35 -0.37 -8.31
C ILE A 83 0.01 0.14 -8.74
N THR A 84 0.28 1.41 -8.45
CA THR A 84 1.63 1.98 -8.54
C THR A 84 2.04 2.44 -7.16
N GLY A 85 3.14 1.90 -6.65
CA GLY A 85 3.72 2.27 -5.39
C GLY A 85 5.00 3.08 -5.55
N PHE A 86 5.20 4.03 -4.66
CA PHE A 86 6.47 4.67 -4.39
C PHE A 86 6.78 4.52 -2.91
N TRP A 87 8.02 4.16 -2.58
CA TRP A 87 8.52 4.23 -1.21
C TRP A 87 9.89 4.90 -1.16
N SER A 88 10.14 5.61 -0.06
CA SER A 88 11.44 6.20 0.24
C SER A 88 11.91 5.81 1.63
N PHE A 89 13.12 5.27 1.71
CA PHE A 89 13.73 4.72 2.94
C PHE A 89 15.18 5.17 3.10
N ASP A 90 15.75 4.97 4.29
CA ASP A 90 17.13 5.38 4.59
C ASP A 90 18.09 4.40 3.96
N GLU A 91 19.11 4.94 3.31
CA GLU A 91 20.22 4.12 2.86
C GLU A 91 21.52 4.83 3.18
N ASN A 92 22.22 4.33 4.21
CA ASN A 92 23.52 4.85 4.66
C ASN A 92 23.53 6.36 4.99
N GLY A 93 22.45 6.87 5.60
CA GLY A 93 22.32 8.29 5.94
C GLY A 93 21.90 9.19 4.76
N GLY A 94 21.59 8.61 3.61
CA GLY A 94 20.92 9.26 2.47
C GLY A 94 19.46 8.80 2.33
N ARG A 95 18.71 9.46 1.42
CA ARG A 95 17.39 8.99 0.98
C ARG A 95 17.47 8.30 -0.37
N THR A 96 16.96 7.07 -0.41
CA THR A 96 16.68 6.34 -1.65
C THR A 96 15.17 6.27 -1.86
N GLY A 97 14.73 6.09 -3.10
CA GLY A 97 13.33 5.87 -3.40
C GLY A 97 13.15 5.01 -4.64
N GLU A 98 12.10 4.20 -4.63
CA GLU A 98 11.81 3.23 -5.68
C GLU A 98 10.35 3.36 -6.10
N VAL A 99 10.08 3.09 -7.38
CA VAL A 99 8.73 3.09 -7.95
C VAL A 99 8.48 1.72 -8.55
N HIS A 100 7.37 1.11 -8.17
CA HIS A 100 7.00 -0.22 -8.60
C HIS A 100 5.54 -0.25 -9.04
N SER A 101 5.24 -1.06 -10.05
CA SER A 101 3.88 -1.30 -10.49
C SER A 101 3.48 -2.74 -10.20
N GLY A 102 2.18 -2.99 -10.12
CA GLY A 102 1.66 -4.30 -9.81
C GLY A 102 0.16 -4.41 -9.97
N THR A 103 -0.37 -5.49 -9.43
CA THR A 103 -1.80 -5.76 -9.37
C THR A 103 -2.25 -6.04 -7.95
N PHE A 104 -3.56 -5.96 -7.72
CA PHE A 104 -4.14 -6.33 -6.43
C PHE A 104 -5.46 -7.08 -6.61
N GLU A 105 -5.71 -8.04 -5.74
CA GLU A 105 -6.91 -8.88 -5.73
C GLU A 105 -7.50 -8.92 -4.32
N ASP A 106 -8.83 -8.99 -4.20
CA ASP A 106 -9.46 -9.19 -2.90
C ASP A 106 -8.97 -10.53 -2.31
N LEU A 107 -8.59 -10.52 -1.04
CA LEU A 107 -8.28 -11.72 -0.28
C LEU A 107 -9.50 -12.06 0.56
N ASP A 108 -10.22 -13.12 0.15
CA ASP A 108 -11.41 -13.64 0.84
C ASP A 108 -11.13 -14.14 2.27
#